data_AF-A0A5J6TZD4-F1
#
_entry.id   AF-A0A5J6TZD4-F1
#
_cell.length_a   1.000
_cell.length_b   1.000
_cell.length_c   1.000
_cell.angle_alpha   90.00
_cell.angle_beta   90.00
_cell.angle_gamma   90.00
#
_symmetry.space_group_name_H-M   'P 1'
#
loop_
_entity.id
_entity.type
_entity.pdbx_description
1 polymer ?
#
loop_
_entity_poly.entity_id
_entity_poly.type
_entity_poly.pdbx_seq_one_letter_code
_entity_poly.pdbx_strand_id
1 'polypeptide(L)'
;MRFTLRSRAALPAAMVAAGLALSACGGQDDSGSAATDETSAPAAVKVKEPLVATYDGGLYVLDPATLKIVQDFPLEGFNRVNPAGDGRHVMVSTSTGFRVLDAAGARLTDDEFAAPKPGHVVHHAGKTVLFSDGTGKVTVFDSGELGGGGLPETETHDSEHPHHGVAVVLSGGEMLTTLGTEEERTGVHVLDANREEIARSEECPGVHGEATAEGEAVVIGCENGALLYRNGEITKVDAPDEYGRIGNQAGHEESPIVLGDYKTDPDAELERPERVSLIDTRTGELELVDLGTSYSFRSLARGPHGEALVLGTDGAIHVIDPESAEVTKRIEVVGEWREPLEWQQARPTLYVRDRTAYVTDPGSRTLHAVDIESGEVKTEARTPRPTNELTGA
;
A
#
# COMPACT_ATOMS: atom_id res chain seq x y z
N MET A 1 29.23 61.08 0.49
CA MET A 1 28.21 61.19 1.55
C MET A 1 28.35 59.93 2.42
N ARG A 2 28.95 59.97 3.62
CA ARG A 2 28.34 60.30 4.95
C ARG A 2 27.05 59.48 5.18
N PHE A 3 26.85 58.58 6.15
CA PHE A 3 27.29 58.38 7.57
C PHE A 3 27.29 56.85 7.89
N THR A 4 28.29 56.22 8.54
CA THR A 4 28.49 55.94 10.01
C THR A 4 27.24 55.52 10.82
N LEU A 5 27.10 54.27 11.32
CA LEU A 5 27.70 53.59 12.52
C LEU A 5 26.86 53.74 13.81
N ARG A 6 26.37 52.62 14.39
CA ARG A 6 26.62 52.14 15.79
C ARG A 6 25.56 51.19 16.40
N SER A 7 26.04 50.00 16.74
CA SER A 7 26.00 49.19 17.99
C SER A 7 24.95 49.37 19.11
N ARG A 8 24.44 48.20 19.53
CA ARG A 8 24.34 47.56 20.89
C ARG A 8 23.74 48.29 22.10
N ALA A 9 22.80 47.61 22.78
CA ALA A 9 22.72 47.26 24.23
C ALA A 9 21.28 46.79 24.57
N ALA A 10 21.03 45.56 25.04
CA ALA A 10 21.05 45.05 26.43
C ALA A 10 19.78 45.33 27.29
N LEU A 11 19.23 44.23 27.84
CA LEU A 11 18.17 43.98 28.84
C LEU A 11 18.09 44.99 30.03
N PRO A 12 16.99 45.09 30.84
CA PRO A 12 16.43 43.96 31.63
C PRO A 12 14.93 43.98 32.04
N ALA A 13 14.58 42.93 32.79
CA ALA A 13 13.30 42.56 33.42
C ALA A 13 12.81 43.47 34.56
N ALA A 14 11.51 43.41 34.90
CA ALA A 14 10.96 42.99 36.21
C ALA A 14 9.54 43.50 36.54
N MET A 15 8.72 42.57 37.04
CA MET A 15 7.75 42.63 38.17
C MET A 15 6.49 43.51 38.20
N VAL A 16 5.35 42.80 38.34
CA VAL A 16 4.32 42.82 39.43
C VAL A 16 3.59 44.13 39.77
N ALA A 17 2.24 44.12 39.69
CA ALA A 17 1.34 44.35 40.85
C ALA A 17 -0.16 44.33 40.45
N ALA A 18 -0.96 43.85 41.40
CA ALA A 18 -2.40 43.60 41.33
C ALA A 18 -3.29 44.83 41.67
N GLY A 19 -4.58 44.74 41.34
CA GLY A 19 -5.67 45.58 41.87
C GLY A 19 -7.01 45.06 41.35
N LEU A 20 -7.78 44.33 42.16
CA LEU A 20 -8.82 44.78 43.12
C LEU A 20 -10.24 44.74 42.51
N ALA A 21 -11.10 44.01 43.21
CA ALA A 21 -12.51 43.78 42.92
C ALA A 21 -13.44 44.88 43.49
N LEU A 22 -14.70 44.84 43.00
CA LEU A 22 -16.00 45.16 43.66
C LEU A 22 -16.85 46.27 43.00
N SER A 23 -18.00 45.85 42.46
CA SER A 23 -19.33 46.47 42.59
C SER A 23 -20.35 45.41 42.14
N ALA A 24 -21.20 44.80 42.97
CA ALA A 24 -22.31 45.27 43.81
C ALA A 24 -23.65 45.51 43.05
N CYS A 25 -24.52 44.48 43.18
CA CYS A 25 -25.99 44.45 43.30
C CYS A 25 -26.95 45.01 42.23
N GLY A 26 -27.89 44.15 41.82
CA GLY A 26 -29.31 44.54 41.62
C GLY A 26 -30.08 43.70 40.59
N GLY A 27 -31.07 42.91 41.03
CA GLY A 27 -32.14 42.39 40.17
C GLY A 27 -32.59 40.97 40.49
N GLN A 28 -33.84 40.83 40.96
CA GLN A 28 -34.52 39.62 41.42
C GLN A 28 -35.37 39.01 40.27
N ASP A 29 -35.51 37.68 40.31
CA ASP A 29 -36.44 36.76 39.61
C ASP A 29 -36.27 36.56 38.09
N ASP A 30 -35.75 35.38 37.69
CA ASP A 30 -36.58 34.42 36.97
C ASP A 30 -36.04 32.98 37.08
N SER A 31 -36.96 32.05 37.29
CA SER A 31 -36.72 30.62 37.40
C SER A 31 -36.31 30.01 36.05
N GLY A 32 -35.07 29.54 35.96
CA GLY A 32 -34.59 28.73 34.85
C GLY A 32 -33.45 27.85 35.30
N SER A 33 -33.70 26.56 35.49
CA SER A 33 -32.66 25.55 35.66
C SER A 33 -31.86 25.50 34.36
N ALA A 34 -30.70 26.16 34.35
CA ALA A 34 -29.70 25.96 33.32
C ALA A 34 -29.04 24.61 33.60
N ALA A 35 -29.55 23.57 32.92
CA ALA A 35 -28.78 22.38 32.68
C ALA A 35 -27.49 22.81 31.96
N THR A 36 -26.36 22.51 32.56
CA THR A 36 -25.07 22.51 31.89
C THR A 36 -25.19 21.58 30.68
N ASP A 37 -25.20 22.15 29.48
CA ASP A 37 -24.90 21.40 28.25
C ASP A 37 -23.45 20.93 28.39
N GLU A 38 -23.28 19.72 28.91
CA GLU A 38 -22.09 18.93 28.64
C GLU A 38 -22.03 18.78 27.12
N THR A 39 -21.13 19.55 26.50
CA THR A 39 -20.73 19.37 25.12
C THR A 39 -20.32 17.92 24.94
N SER A 40 -21.25 17.09 24.46
CA SER A 40 -20.98 15.71 24.10
C SER A 40 -19.86 15.74 23.08
N ALA A 41 -18.73 15.10 23.39
CA ALA A 41 -17.66 14.90 22.43
C ALA A 41 -18.29 14.37 21.12
N PRO A 42 -17.89 14.90 19.94
CA PRO A 42 -18.43 14.40 18.69
C PRO A 42 -18.24 12.88 18.66
N ALA A 43 -19.31 12.16 18.31
CA ALA A 43 -19.27 10.71 18.22
C ALA A 43 -18.07 10.30 17.35
N ALA A 44 -17.23 9.41 17.86
CA ALA A 44 -16.07 8.95 17.11
C ALA A 44 -16.54 8.38 15.77
N VAL A 45 -16.02 8.94 14.67
CA VAL A 45 -16.33 8.47 13.32
C VAL A 45 -15.84 7.03 13.22
N LYS A 46 -16.72 6.14 12.77
CA LYS A 46 -16.39 4.74 12.50
C LYS A 46 -16.78 4.42 11.06
N VAL A 47 -15.79 4.08 10.26
CA VAL A 47 -15.95 3.60 8.89
C VAL A 47 -15.76 2.09 8.91
N LYS A 48 -16.75 1.34 8.45
CA LYS A 48 -16.61 -0.11 8.26
C LYS A 48 -15.84 -0.34 6.97
N GLU A 49 -14.81 -1.19 7.00
CA GLU A 49 -14.04 -1.59 5.81
C GLU A 49 -13.59 -0.37 4.97
N PRO A 50 -12.93 0.62 5.56
CA PRO A 50 -12.59 1.86 4.88
C PRO A 50 -11.71 1.62 3.66
N LEU A 51 -11.87 2.49 2.66
CA LEU A 51 -10.92 2.66 1.57
C LEU A 51 -10.05 3.89 1.84
N VAL A 52 -8.81 3.83 1.40
CA VAL A 52 -7.85 4.94 1.48
C VAL A 52 -7.31 5.22 0.08
N ALA A 53 -7.52 6.44 -0.40
CA ALA A 53 -7.02 6.88 -1.69
C ALA A 53 -6.07 8.07 -1.51
N THR A 54 -4.90 8.03 -2.12
CA THR A 54 -3.97 9.17 -2.08
C THR A 54 -4.29 10.17 -3.19
N TYR A 55 -3.85 11.40 -3.02
CA TYR A 55 -3.84 12.43 -4.06
C TYR A 55 -2.60 13.30 -3.86
N ASP A 56 -2.26 14.17 -4.82
CA ASP A 56 -1.12 15.09 -4.67
C ASP A 56 -1.31 16.06 -3.48
N GLY A 57 -0.56 15.83 -2.40
CA GLY A 57 -0.65 16.58 -1.14
C GLY A 57 -1.64 16.03 -0.11
N GLY A 58 -2.02 14.75 -0.17
CA GLY A 58 -2.71 14.09 0.95
C GLY A 58 -3.40 12.77 0.62
N LEU A 59 -4.36 12.40 1.47
CA LEU A 59 -5.14 11.17 1.32
C LEU A 59 -6.58 11.31 1.85
N TYR A 60 -7.48 10.58 1.23
CA TYR A 60 -8.88 10.45 1.61
C TYR A 60 -9.13 9.13 2.33
N VAL A 61 -9.88 9.16 3.42
CA VAL A 61 -10.61 8.00 3.93
C VAL A 61 -12.02 8.04 3.37
N LEU A 62 -12.45 6.94 2.76
CA LEU A 62 -13.70 6.82 2.01
C LEU A 62 -14.57 5.72 2.61
N ASP A 63 -15.88 5.94 2.60
CA ASP A 63 -16.87 4.90 2.85
C ASP A 63 -16.96 3.99 1.61
N PRO A 64 -16.76 2.66 1.72
CA PRO A 64 -16.70 1.77 0.57
C PRO A 64 -18.04 1.65 -0.18
N ALA A 65 -19.17 1.75 0.52
CA ALA A 65 -20.49 1.57 -0.09
C ALA A 65 -20.93 2.77 -0.92
N THR A 66 -20.60 3.98 -0.45
CA THR A 66 -21.03 5.25 -1.05
C THR A 66 -19.91 5.98 -1.79
N LEU A 67 -18.66 5.57 -1.60
CA LEU A 67 -17.43 6.23 -2.09
C LEU A 67 -17.31 7.69 -1.65
N LYS A 68 -18.05 8.10 -0.62
CA LYS A 68 -17.99 9.46 -0.07
C LYS A 68 -16.76 9.60 0.82
N ILE A 69 -16.13 10.77 0.71
CA ILE A 69 -15.03 11.15 1.60
C ILE A 69 -15.59 11.32 3.00
N VAL A 70 -15.07 10.50 3.91
CA VAL A 70 -15.32 10.59 5.35
C VAL A 70 -14.35 11.59 5.96
N GLN A 71 -13.08 11.55 5.56
CA GLN A 71 -12.04 12.43 6.06
C GLN A 71 -10.99 12.73 4.97
N ASP A 72 -10.56 13.99 4.92
CA ASP A 72 -9.44 14.47 4.09
C ASP A 72 -8.26 14.78 5.02
N PHE A 73 -7.09 14.19 4.74
CA PHE A 73 -5.84 14.49 5.42
C PHE A 73 -4.83 15.11 4.44
N PRO A 74 -4.62 16.43 4.51
CA PRO A 74 -3.48 17.06 3.86
C PRO A 74 -2.17 16.48 4.41
N LEU A 75 -1.33 15.96 3.51
CA LEU A 75 -0.04 15.38 3.83
C LEU A 75 0.90 15.61 2.65
N GLU A 76 1.98 16.35 2.89
CA GLU A 76 2.91 16.73 1.82
C GLU A 76 3.66 15.51 1.26
N GLY A 77 4.11 15.64 0.00
CA GLY A 77 4.90 14.63 -0.68
C GLY A 77 4.07 13.55 -1.38
N PHE A 78 4.78 12.64 -2.05
CA PHE A 78 4.20 11.45 -2.65
C PHE A 78 4.14 10.34 -1.59
N ASN A 79 2.94 10.09 -1.07
CA ASN A 79 2.71 9.10 -0.02
C ASN A 79 2.15 7.82 -0.63
N ARG A 80 2.63 6.67 -0.13
CA ARG A 80 2.14 5.34 -0.53
C ARG A 80 1.31 4.72 0.57
N VAL A 81 0.30 3.93 0.22
CA VAL A 81 -0.65 3.34 1.17
C VAL A 81 -0.73 1.84 0.99
N ASN A 82 -0.55 1.10 2.08
CA ASN A 82 -0.62 -0.35 2.10
C ASN A 82 -1.47 -0.80 3.30
N PRO A 83 -2.29 -1.86 3.18
CA PRO A 83 -3.02 -2.40 4.31
C PRO A 83 -2.02 -2.86 5.39
N ALA A 84 -2.36 -2.62 6.66
CA ALA A 84 -1.56 -3.16 7.74
C ALA A 84 -1.85 -4.65 7.99
N GLY A 85 -2.98 -5.18 7.51
CA GLY A 85 -3.35 -6.59 7.67
C GLY A 85 -4.27 -6.89 8.86
N ASP A 86 -4.82 -5.87 9.52
CA ASP A 86 -5.77 -6.00 10.64
C ASP A 86 -7.21 -5.54 10.30
N GLY A 87 -7.46 -5.14 9.05
CA GLY A 87 -8.77 -4.65 8.58
C GLY A 87 -9.13 -3.27 9.10
N ARG A 88 -8.22 -2.57 9.79
CA ARG A 88 -8.47 -1.28 10.46
C ARG A 88 -7.47 -0.20 10.08
N HIS A 89 -6.19 -0.56 10.00
CA HIS A 89 -5.10 0.37 9.81
C HIS A 89 -4.47 0.27 8.42
N VAL A 90 -3.95 1.40 7.96
CA VAL A 90 -3.17 1.51 6.73
C VAL A 90 -1.80 2.10 7.08
N MET A 91 -0.76 1.51 6.53
CA MET A 91 0.60 2.06 6.61
C MET A 91 0.78 3.11 5.51
N VAL A 92 1.13 4.32 5.92
CA VAL A 92 1.38 5.46 5.03
C VAL A 92 2.89 5.68 4.93
N SER A 93 3.51 5.28 3.82
CA SER A 93 4.93 5.53 3.57
C SER A 93 5.15 7.00 3.24
N THR A 94 5.87 7.72 4.09
CA THR A 94 6.21 9.15 3.96
C THR A 94 7.69 9.31 3.58
N SER A 95 8.24 10.53 3.69
CA SER A 95 9.67 10.74 3.51
C SER A 95 10.53 10.29 4.70
N THR A 96 9.93 10.09 5.88
CA THR A 96 10.64 9.82 7.14
C THR A 96 10.40 8.41 7.69
N GLY A 97 9.34 7.73 7.26
CA GLY A 97 8.99 6.41 7.75
C GLY A 97 7.62 5.94 7.33
N PHE A 98 7.08 4.99 8.08
CA PHE A 98 5.75 4.44 7.89
C PHE A 98 4.82 4.96 8.99
N ARG A 99 3.98 5.95 8.65
CA ARG A 99 2.96 6.50 9.55
C ARG A 99 1.75 5.57 9.64
N VAL A 100 1.17 5.46 10.83
CA VAL A 100 -0.04 4.65 11.04
C VAL A 100 -1.28 5.52 10.80
N LEU A 101 -2.15 5.09 9.88
CA LEU A 101 -3.49 5.62 9.69
C LEU A 101 -4.51 4.67 10.30
N ASP A 102 -5.24 5.11 11.33
CA ASP A 102 -6.46 4.44 11.78
C ASP A 102 -7.59 4.80 10.81
N ALA A 103 -7.69 4.04 9.72
CA ALA A 103 -8.62 4.32 8.65
C ALA A 103 -10.07 4.11 9.13
N ALA A 104 -10.32 3.09 9.95
CA ALA A 104 -11.67 2.84 10.46
C ALA A 104 -12.10 3.92 11.45
N GLY A 105 -11.17 4.49 12.23
CA GLY A 105 -11.38 5.65 13.09
C GLY A 105 -11.29 7.00 12.38
N ALA A 106 -11.01 7.00 11.07
CA ALA A 106 -10.75 8.20 10.26
C ALA A 106 -9.76 9.16 10.95
N ARG A 107 -8.59 8.65 11.36
CA ARG A 107 -7.55 9.42 12.08
C ARG A 107 -6.14 9.04 11.64
N LEU A 108 -5.42 9.98 11.02
CA LEU A 108 -3.98 9.88 10.84
C LEU A 108 -3.29 10.10 12.19
N THR A 109 -2.48 9.13 12.63
CA THR A 109 -1.83 9.18 13.94
C THR A 109 -0.46 9.87 13.85
N ASP A 110 0.13 10.17 15.02
CA ASP A 110 1.54 10.56 15.11
C ASP A 110 2.47 9.36 15.31
N ASP A 111 1.91 8.14 15.39
CA ASP A 111 2.67 6.90 15.49
C ASP A 111 3.34 6.61 14.14
N GLU A 112 4.66 6.45 14.16
CA GLU A 112 5.48 6.29 12.97
C GLU A 112 6.65 5.34 13.22
N PHE A 113 6.76 4.30 12.39
CA PHE A 113 7.97 3.49 12.33
C PHE A 113 9.00 4.24 11.49
N ALA A 114 10.00 4.83 12.14
CA ALA A 114 11.07 5.57 11.46
C ALA A 114 11.84 4.65 10.49
N ALA A 115 11.86 5.00 9.22
CA ALA A 115 12.46 4.22 8.15
C ALA A 115 12.81 5.15 6.97
N PRO A 116 14.08 5.58 6.82
CA PRO A 116 14.45 6.43 5.70
C PRO A 116 14.29 5.67 4.37
N LYS A 117 13.76 6.35 3.34
CA LYS A 117 13.36 5.73 2.06
C LYS A 117 12.47 4.48 2.33
N PRO A 118 11.27 4.65 2.91
CA PRO A 118 10.41 3.51 3.23
C PRO A 118 10.00 2.77 1.96
N GLY A 119 10.33 1.48 1.91
CA GLY A 119 10.16 0.57 0.78
C GLY A 119 8.82 -0.18 0.82
N HIS A 120 8.90 -1.50 0.74
CA HIS A 120 7.76 -2.42 0.71
C HIS A 120 7.09 -2.58 2.08
N VAL A 121 5.77 -2.81 2.06
CA VAL A 121 4.95 -3.17 3.22
C VAL A 121 4.21 -4.45 2.86
N VAL A 122 4.52 -5.53 3.57
CA VAL A 122 3.93 -6.85 3.34
C VAL A 122 3.16 -7.26 4.57
N HIS A 123 1.97 -7.83 4.40
CA HIS A 123 1.26 -8.48 5.49
C HIS A 123 0.95 -9.91 5.10
N HIS A 124 1.22 -10.84 6.02
CA HIS A 124 0.96 -12.26 5.85
C HIS A 124 0.96 -12.92 7.24
N ALA A 125 0.16 -13.98 7.41
CA ALA A 125 0.08 -14.74 8.66
C ALA A 125 -0.11 -13.89 9.94
N GLY A 126 -0.89 -12.80 9.85
CA GLY A 126 -1.15 -11.88 10.97
C GLY A 126 0.03 -10.98 11.37
N LYS A 127 1.08 -10.95 10.55
CA LYS A 127 2.24 -10.07 10.71
C LYS A 127 2.25 -9.00 9.65
N THR A 128 2.77 -7.83 10.01
CA THR A 128 3.12 -6.76 9.09
C THR A 128 4.64 -6.60 9.07
N VAL A 129 5.20 -6.50 7.88
CA VAL A 129 6.63 -6.41 7.62
C VAL A 129 6.91 -5.13 6.84
N LEU A 130 7.78 -4.28 7.38
CA LEU A 130 8.19 -3.02 6.80
C LEU A 130 9.65 -3.10 6.36
N PHE A 131 9.92 -2.82 5.09
CA PHE A 131 11.29 -2.77 4.55
C PHE A 131 11.77 -1.33 4.39
N SER A 132 12.89 -0.97 5.02
CA SER A 132 13.51 0.36 4.91
C SER A 132 14.62 0.33 3.88
N ASP A 133 14.38 0.85 2.67
CA ASP A 133 15.38 0.80 1.58
C ASP A 133 16.66 1.55 1.93
N GLY A 134 16.53 2.64 2.70
CA GLY A 134 17.64 3.48 3.10
C GLY A 134 18.59 2.82 4.12
N THR A 135 18.18 1.74 4.76
CA THR A 135 19.00 1.02 5.76
C THR A 135 19.10 -0.48 5.52
N GLY A 136 18.26 -1.08 4.69
CA GLY A 136 18.12 -2.54 4.57
C GLY A 136 17.46 -3.19 5.79
N LYS A 137 16.81 -2.40 6.66
CA LYS A 137 16.21 -2.90 7.90
C LYS A 137 14.79 -3.39 7.62
N VAL A 138 14.51 -4.61 8.06
CA VAL A 138 13.18 -5.20 8.17
C VAL A 138 12.65 -4.98 9.57
N THR A 139 11.43 -4.46 9.69
CA THR A 139 10.69 -4.34 10.96
C THR A 139 9.43 -5.18 10.87
N VAL A 140 9.23 -6.09 11.83
CA VAL A 140 8.08 -6.99 11.90
C VAL A 140 7.30 -6.68 13.17
N PHE A 141 5.97 -6.65 13.07
CA PHE A 141 5.09 -6.58 14.23
C PHE A 141 3.81 -7.38 14.00
N ASP A 142 3.09 -7.66 15.08
CA ASP A 142 1.76 -8.26 15.00
C ASP A 142 0.73 -7.24 14.52
N SER A 143 0.07 -7.51 13.39
CA SER A 143 -0.87 -6.58 12.78
C SER A 143 -1.99 -6.19 13.75
N GLY A 144 -2.45 -7.15 14.57
CA GLY A 144 -3.55 -6.95 15.52
C GLY A 144 -3.20 -6.09 16.74
N GLU A 145 -1.93 -5.77 16.95
CA GLU A 145 -1.48 -4.91 18.07
C GLU A 145 -1.46 -3.42 17.71
N LEU A 146 -1.69 -3.05 16.44
CA LEU A 146 -1.83 -1.65 16.05
C LEU A 146 -3.03 -0.99 16.72
N GLY A 147 -2.85 0.27 17.12
CA GLY A 147 -3.92 1.07 17.74
C GLY A 147 -4.08 0.89 19.25
N GLY A 148 -3.18 0.14 19.91
CA GLY A 148 -3.15 -0.08 21.37
C GLY A 148 -2.73 1.13 22.24
N GLY A 149 -2.61 2.33 21.67
CA GLY A 149 -2.15 3.53 22.39
C GLY A 149 -0.67 3.89 22.17
N GLY A 150 -0.09 3.36 21.09
CA GLY A 150 1.28 3.62 20.61
C GLY A 150 1.67 2.57 19.56
N LEU A 151 2.94 2.56 19.17
CA LEU A 151 3.49 1.50 18.32
C LEU A 151 3.59 0.16 19.09
N PRO A 152 3.31 -0.98 18.43
CA PRO A 152 3.46 -2.31 19.02
C PRO A 152 4.92 -2.67 19.26
N GLU A 153 5.15 -3.79 19.95
CA GLU A 153 6.50 -4.37 20.03
C GLU A 153 6.92 -4.87 18.64
N THR A 154 8.22 -4.73 18.34
CA THR A 154 8.76 -5.09 17.03
C THR A 154 9.92 -6.06 17.15
N GLU A 155 10.02 -6.92 16.14
CA GLU A 155 11.24 -7.66 15.82
C GLU A 155 11.93 -6.99 14.62
N THR A 156 13.25 -7.01 14.59
CA THR A 156 14.00 -6.44 13.46
C THR A 156 15.04 -7.40 12.91
N HIS A 157 15.23 -7.35 11.59
CA HIS A 157 16.33 -8.00 10.90
C HIS A 157 17.03 -6.96 10.02
N ASP A 158 18.36 -7.04 9.92
CA ASP A 158 19.15 -6.14 9.08
C ASP A 158 19.74 -6.92 7.91
N SER A 159 19.44 -6.48 6.70
CA SER A 159 20.12 -6.95 5.49
C SER A 159 21.60 -6.58 5.55
N GLU A 160 22.45 -7.31 4.82
CA GLU A 160 23.89 -7.02 4.76
C GLU A 160 24.16 -5.59 4.24
N HIS A 161 23.37 -5.15 3.25
CA HIS A 161 23.45 -3.81 2.68
C HIS A 161 22.05 -3.19 2.47
N PRO A 162 21.93 -1.84 2.58
CA PRO A 162 20.74 -1.14 2.12
C PRO A 162 20.48 -1.36 0.63
N HIS A 163 19.22 -1.63 0.27
CA HIS A 163 18.77 -1.86 -1.10
C HIS A 163 17.25 -1.68 -1.18
N HIS A 164 16.69 -1.56 -2.39
CA HIS A 164 15.23 -1.61 -2.58
C HIS A 164 14.75 -3.05 -2.46
N GLY A 165 14.29 -3.44 -1.27
CA GLY A 165 14.08 -4.84 -0.92
C GLY A 165 12.68 -5.13 -0.39
N VAL A 166 12.40 -6.42 -0.19
CA VAL A 166 11.15 -6.89 0.41
C VAL A 166 11.40 -8.08 1.32
N ALA A 167 10.56 -8.21 2.34
CA ALA A 167 10.56 -9.32 3.27
C ALA A 167 9.12 -9.77 3.58
N VAL A 168 8.94 -11.08 3.74
CA VAL A 168 7.67 -11.71 4.15
C VAL A 168 7.95 -12.67 5.30
N VAL A 169 7.06 -12.69 6.29
CA VAL A 169 7.10 -13.63 7.42
C VAL A 169 5.95 -14.63 7.26
N LEU A 170 6.28 -15.92 7.30
CA LEU A 170 5.33 -17.02 7.19
C LEU A 170 4.79 -17.45 8.55
N SER A 171 3.73 -18.27 8.56
CA SER A 171 3.08 -18.70 9.81
C SER A 171 3.98 -19.52 10.74
N GLY A 172 4.99 -20.20 10.21
CA GLY A 172 6.01 -20.93 10.98
C GLY A 172 7.09 -20.03 11.60
N GLY A 173 7.09 -18.72 11.29
CA GLY A 173 8.06 -17.75 11.74
C GLY A 173 9.26 -17.56 10.80
N GLU A 174 9.35 -18.35 9.74
CA GLU A 174 10.34 -18.15 8.69
C GLU A 174 10.19 -16.78 8.04
N MET A 175 11.32 -16.15 7.72
CA MET A 175 11.37 -14.89 6.97
C MET A 175 12.07 -15.13 5.65
N LEU A 176 11.37 -14.89 4.54
CA LEU A 176 12.00 -14.77 3.23
C LEU A 176 12.29 -13.29 2.99
N THR A 177 13.52 -12.93 2.65
CA THR A 177 13.92 -11.54 2.35
C THR A 177 14.92 -11.48 1.21
N THR A 178 14.91 -10.35 0.49
CA THR A 178 15.79 -10.13 -0.67
C THR A 178 17.25 -9.91 -0.27
N LEU A 179 18.14 -10.29 -1.19
CA LEU A 179 19.57 -10.08 -1.16
C LEU A 179 19.96 -9.01 -2.18
N GLY A 180 20.74 -8.02 -1.76
CA GLY A 180 21.23 -6.99 -2.65
C GLY A 180 21.93 -5.82 -1.99
N THR A 181 22.24 -4.84 -2.81
CA THR A 181 22.84 -3.53 -2.53
C THR A 181 22.01 -2.44 -3.23
N GLU A 182 22.40 -1.18 -3.06
CA GLU A 182 21.76 -0.06 -3.78
C GLU A 182 21.87 -0.22 -5.31
N GLU A 183 22.91 -0.89 -5.82
CA GLU A 183 23.20 -1.04 -7.25
C GLU A 183 22.70 -2.37 -7.84
N GLU A 184 22.72 -3.46 -7.08
CA GLU A 184 22.46 -4.81 -7.58
C GLU A 184 21.64 -5.63 -6.58
N ARG A 185 20.64 -6.36 -7.07
CA ARG A 185 19.82 -7.30 -6.27
C ARG A 185 19.84 -8.67 -6.95
N THR A 186 20.21 -9.71 -6.22
CA THR A 186 20.61 -11.00 -6.82
C THR A 186 19.69 -12.16 -6.47
N GLY A 187 18.90 -12.06 -5.40
CA GLY A 187 17.93 -13.10 -5.06
C GLY A 187 17.40 -13.00 -3.65
N VAL A 188 17.23 -14.14 -2.99
CA VAL A 188 16.59 -14.23 -1.67
C VAL A 188 17.31 -15.21 -0.77
N HIS A 189 17.15 -15.03 0.53
CA HIS A 189 17.37 -16.08 1.50
C HIS A 189 16.15 -16.25 2.40
N VAL A 190 16.07 -17.40 3.03
CA VAL A 190 15.05 -17.73 4.02
C VAL A 190 15.73 -17.99 5.34
N LEU A 191 15.24 -17.31 6.36
CA LEU A 191 15.69 -17.40 7.74
C LEU A 191 14.64 -18.15 8.54
N ASP A 192 15.05 -18.97 9.52
CA ASP A 192 14.14 -19.60 10.45
C ASP A 192 13.59 -18.61 11.50
N ALA A 193 12.80 -19.11 12.45
CA ALA A 193 12.25 -18.32 13.55
C ALA A 193 13.32 -17.73 14.50
N ASN A 194 14.56 -18.23 14.48
CA ASN A 194 15.70 -17.69 15.23
C ASN A 194 16.57 -16.75 14.38
N ARG A 195 16.15 -16.48 13.14
CA ARG A 195 16.89 -15.71 12.13
C ARG A 195 18.19 -16.37 11.67
N GLU A 196 18.28 -17.70 11.75
CA GLU A 196 19.35 -18.48 11.13
C GLU A 196 18.99 -18.79 9.67
N GLU A 197 19.92 -18.60 8.74
CA GLU A 197 19.70 -18.89 7.31
C GLU A 197 19.52 -20.40 7.09
N ILE A 198 18.42 -20.77 6.43
CA ILE A 198 18.05 -22.17 6.14
C ILE A 198 17.97 -22.47 4.64
N ALA A 199 17.79 -21.45 3.80
CA ALA A 199 17.81 -21.58 2.34
C ALA A 199 18.27 -20.27 1.68
N ARG A 200 18.86 -20.37 0.49
CA ARG A 200 19.33 -19.22 -0.28
C ARG A 200 19.32 -19.54 -1.77
N SER A 201 18.95 -18.56 -2.59
CA SER A 201 19.15 -18.59 -4.03
C SER A 201 19.48 -17.18 -4.54
N GLU A 202 20.50 -17.09 -5.39
CA GLU A 202 20.91 -15.87 -6.08
C GLU A 202 20.67 -15.97 -7.60
N GLU A 203 19.80 -16.90 -8.01
CA GLU A 203 19.44 -17.10 -9.41
C GLU A 203 18.26 -16.20 -9.83
N CYS A 204 18.21 -14.97 -9.30
CA CYS A 204 17.09 -14.05 -9.52
C CYS A 204 17.60 -12.61 -9.71
N PRO A 205 18.25 -12.32 -10.85
CA PRO A 205 18.79 -10.99 -11.14
C PRO A 205 17.69 -9.93 -11.13
N GLY A 206 17.98 -8.78 -10.52
CA GLY A 206 17.05 -7.67 -10.41
C GLY A 206 15.82 -7.99 -9.55
N VAL A 207 15.95 -8.93 -8.61
CA VAL A 207 14.87 -9.42 -7.74
C VAL A 207 13.97 -8.28 -7.25
N HIS A 208 12.66 -8.45 -7.44
CA HIS A 208 11.66 -7.46 -7.08
C HIS A 208 10.25 -8.04 -7.02
N GLY A 209 9.47 -7.57 -6.05
CA GLY A 209 8.08 -7.93 -5.88
C GLY A 209 7.90 -9.36 -5.35
N GLU A 210 6.77 -9.55 -4.71
CA GLU A 210 6.44 -10.72 -3.93
C GLU A 210 4.92 -10.94 -3.95
N ALA A 211 4.52 -12.20 -3.86
CA ALA A 211 3.14 -12.56 -3.56
C ALA A 211 3.11 -13.90 -2.82
N THR A 212 2.24 -14.01 -1.82
CA THR A 212 1.90 -15.27 -1.18
C THR A 212 0.67 -15.90 -1.85
N ALA A 213 0.69 -17.22 -2.02
CA ALA A 213 -0.38 -18.00 -2.64
C ALA A 213 -0.91 -19.08 -1.68
N GLU A 214 -1.83 -19.91 -2.16
CA GLU A 214 -2.33 -21.07 -1.43
C GLU A 214 -1.19 -21.91 -0.83
N GLY A 215 -1.36 -22.32 0.43
CA GLY A 215 -0.38 -23.14 1.14
C GLY A 215 0.90 -22.40 1.53
N GLU A 216 0.85 -21.06 1.63
CA GLU A 216 1.99 -20.19 1.98
C GLU A 216 3.18 -20.31 1.02
N ALA A 217 2.93 -20.70 -0.23
CA ALA A 217 3.93 -20.57 -1.27
C ALA A 217 4.22 -19.08 -1.53
N VAL A 218 5.50 -18.72 -1.63
CA VAL A 218 5.93 -17.35 -1.95
C VAL A 218 6.52 -17.33 -3.35
N VAL A 219 6.03 -16.44 -4.20
CA VAL A 219 6.62 -16.15 -5.51
C VAL A 219 7.29 -14.79 -5.45
N ILE A 220 8.56 -14.73 -5.84
CA ILE A 220 9.35 -13.49 -5.94
C ILE A 220 9.87 -13.36 -7.37
N GLY A 221 9.61 -12.22 -8.02
CA GLY A 221 9.98 -12.00 -9.42
C GLY A 221 11.41 -11.51 -9.63
N CYS A 222 11.93 -11.68 -10.85
CA CYS A 222 13.21 -11.17 -11.34
C CYS A 222 13.16 -10.90 -12.85
N GLU A 223 14.28 -10.45 -13.40
CA GLU A 223 14.48 -10.14 -14.82
C GLU A 223 14.37 -11.35 -15.76
N ASN A 224 14.44 -12.57 -15.23
CA ASN A 224 14.43 -13.82 -15.98
C ASN A 224 13.40 -14.83 -15.43
N GLY A 225 12.28 -14.35 -14.87
CA GLY A 225 11.21 -15.19 -14.32
C GLY A 225 10.98 -14.93 -12.83
N ALA A 226 10.97 -15.99 -12.01
CA ALA A 226 10.74 -15.88 -10.58
C ALA A 226 11.50 -16.95 -9.77
N LEU A 227 11.56 -16.76 -8.45
CA LEU A 227 11.83 -17.79 -7.46
C LEU A 227 10.52 -18.16 -6.77
N LEU A 228 10.33 -19.46 -6.57
CA LEU A 228 9.23 -20.03 -5.79
C LEU A 228 9.82 -20.63 -4.52
N TYR A 229 9.37 -20.15 -3.36
CA TYR A 229 9.62 -20.80 -2.07
C TYR A 229 8.38 -21.54 -1.60
N ARG A 230 8.50 -22.85 -1.37
CA ARG A 230 7.41 -23.69 -0.89
C ARG A 230 7.95 -24.89 -0.14
N ASN A 231 7.37 -25.22 1.02
CA ASN A 231 7.73 -26.39 1.83
C ASN A 231 9.24 -26.47 2.18
N GLY A 232 9.89 -25.33 2.43
CA GLY A 232 11.31 -25.30 2.79
C GLY A 232 12.29 -25.29 1.61
N GLU A 233 11.81 -25.33 0.37
CA GLU A 233 12.65 -25.37 -0.82
C GLU A 233 12.46 -24.11 -1.68
N ILE A 234 13.56 -23.57 -2.22
CA ILE A 234 13.55 -22.51 -3.23
C ILE A 234 13.79 -23.17 -4.60
N THR A 235 12.90 -22.96 -5.54
CA THR A 235 13.02 -23.42 -6.94
C THR A 235 12.93 -22.25 -7.91
N LYS A 236 13.70 -22.29 -9.00
CA LYS A 236 13.59 -21.32 -10.09
C LYS A 236 12.38 -21.62 -10.96
N VAL A 237 11.62 -20.58 -11.30
CA VAL A 237 10.62 -20.58 -12.38
C VAL A 237 11.20 -19.75 -13.51
N ASP A 238 11.53 -20.39 -14.63
CA ASP A 238 12.14 -19.71 -15.77
C ASP A 238 11.10 -18.97 -16.60
N ALA A 239 11.42 -17.75 -17.00
CA ALA A 239 10.68 -17.07 -18.05
C ALA A 239 10.96 -17.73 -19.42
N PRO A 240 9.98 -17.73 -20.34
CA PRO A 240 10.19 -18.25 -21.69
C PRO A 240 11.10 -17.35 -22.55
N ASP A 241 11.18 -16.06 -22.24
CA ASP A 241 12.06 -15.09 -22.91
C ASP A 241 13.40 -14.92 -22.15
N GLU A 242 14.49 -14.57 -22.86
CA GLU A 242 15.81 -14.32 -22.24
C GLU A 242 15.75 -13.20 -21.18
N TYR A 243 15.00 -12.15 -21.50
CA TYR A 243 14.56 -11.14 -20.55
C TYR A 243 13.03 -11.25 -20.46
N GLY A 244 12.55 -11.78 -19.34
CA GLY A 244 11.15 -12.01 -19.05
C GLY A 244 10.89 -11.55 -17.63
N ARG A 245 10.91 -10.23 -17.45
CA ARG A 245 10.88 -9.61 -16.14
C ARG A 245 9.49 -9.65 -15.54
N ILE A 246 9.43 -10.18 -14.32
CA ILE A 246 8.26 -10.14 -13.44
C ILE A 246 8.69 -9.36 -12.22
N GLY A 247 8.00 -8.28 -11.89
CA GLY A 247 8.34 -7.45 -10.73
C GLY A 247 7.15 -6.91 -9.94
N ASN A 248 5.93 -7.18 -10.37
CA ASN A 248 4.73 -6.88 -9.60
C ASN A 248 3.78 -8.08 -9.68
N GLN A 249 3.40 -8.61 -8.52
CA GLN A 249 2.64 -9.85 -8.40
C GLN A 249 1.41 -9.62 -7.52
N ALA A 250 0.39 -10.45 -7.74
CA ALA A 250 -0.82 -10.48 -6.94
C ALA A 250 -1.16 -11.94 -6.62
N GLY A 251 -1.10 -12.29 -5.34
CA GLY A 251 -1.40 -13.61 -4.79
C GLY A 251 -2.79 -13.69 -4.15
N HIS A 252 -3.28 -14.90 -3.94
CA HIS A 252 -4.54 -15.15 -3.24
C HIS A 252 -4.44 -16.44 -2.43
N GLU A 253 -4.96 -16.45 -1.20
CA GLU A 253 -4.84 -17.59 -0.29
C GLU A 253 -5.58 -18.85 -0.76
N GLU A 254 -6.64 -18.68 -1.56
CA GLU A 254 -7.43 -19.80 -2.13
C GLU A 254 -6.96 -20.26 -3.51
N SER A 255 -5.88 -19.66 -4.06
CA SER A 255 -5.39 -20.02 -5.40
C SER A 255 -3.91 -20.39 -5.38
N PRO A 256 -3.53 -21.53 -5.98
CA PRO A 256 -2.13 -21.90 -6.13
C PRO A 256 -1.42 -21.11 -7.24
N ILE A 257 -2.16 -20.36 -8.07
CA ILE A 257 -1.61 -19.61 -9.20
C ILE A 257 -1.41 -18.13 -8.82
N VAL A 258 -0.23 -17.59 -9.10
CA VAL A 258 0.14 -16.18 -8.86
C VAL A 258 0.07 -15.40 -10.17
N LEU A 259 -0.62 -14.26 -10.16
CA LEU A 259 -0.64 -13.30 -11.26
C LEU A 259 0.60 -12.40 -11.16
N GLY A 260 1.34 -12.20 -12.24
CA GLY A 260 2.45 -11.26 -12.33
C GLY A 260 2.39 -10.39 -13.58
N ASP A 261 3.04 -9.22 -13.53
CA ASP A 261 3.35 -8.49 -14.77
C ASP A 261 4.34 -9.31 -15.62
N TYR A 262 4.50 -8.93 -16.88
CA TYR A 262 5.48 -9.58 -17.75
C TYR A 262 6.04 -8.61 -18.78
N LYS A 263 7.32 -8.29 -18.62
CA LYS A 263 8.07 -7.33 -19.42
C LYS A 263 9.20 -8.02 -20.17
N THR A 264 9.41 -7.62 -21.41
CA THR A 264 10.34 -8.28 -22.34
C THR A 264 11.33 -7.34 -23.01
N ASP A 265 11.23 -6.03 -22.78
CA ASP A 265 12.18 -5.05 -23.28
C ASP A 265 13.07 -4.52 -22.13
N PRO A 266 14.34 -4.97 -22.01
CA PRO A 266 15.25 -4.51 -20.96
C PRO A 266 15.69 -3.05 -21.14
N ASP A 267 15.56 -2.50 -22.35
CA ASP A 267 16.03 -1.16 -22.69
C ASP A 267 14.89 -0.12 -22.71
N ALA A 268 13.65 -0.55 -22.46
CA ALA A 268 12.50 0.34 -22.46
C ALA A 268 12.51 1.31 -21.28
N GLU A 269 12.39 2.61 -21.57
CA GLU A 269 12.07 3.63 -20.55
C GLU A 269 10.69 3.36 -19.92
N LEU A 270 9.72 2.93 -20.76
CA LEU A 270 8.40 2.47 -20.33
C LEU A 270 7.79 1.53 -21.39
N GLU A 271 7.82 0.22 -21.13
CA GLU A 271 7.43 -0.82 -22.10
C GLU A 271 5.93 -0.82 -22.45
N ARG A 272 5.05 -0.61 -21.46
CA ARG A 272 3.60 -0.83 -21.57
C ARG A 272 3.28 -2.27 -22.03
N PRO A 273 3.57 -3.28 -21.19
CA PRO A 273 3.37 -4.68 -21.55
C PRO A 273 1.89 -4.99 -21.80
N GLU A 274 1.62 -5.91 -22.71
CA GLU A 274 0.26 -6.40 -23.04
C GLU A 274 0.04 -7.85 -22.58
N ARG A 275 1.09 -8.49 -22.03
CA ARG A 275 1.04 -9.86 -21.49
C ARG A 275 1.21 -9.86 -19.99
N VAL A 276 0.51 -10.76 -19.29
CA VAL A 276 0.73 -11.08 -17.87
C VAL A 276 1.22 -12.51 -17.72
N SER A 277 1.88 -12.80 -16.59
CA SER A 277 2.30 -14.15 -16.22
C SER A 277 1.35 -14.77 -15.20
N LEU A 278 1.13 -16.07 -15.33
CA LEU A 278 0.46 -16.93 -14.37
C LEU A 278 1.45 -18.01 -13.92
N ILE A 279 1.83 -18.01 -12.65
CA ILE A 279 2.81 -18.95 -12.09
C ILE A 279 2.07 -19.94 -11.19
N ASP A 280 2.01 -21.21 -11.59
CA ASP A 280 1.41 -22.27 -10.79
C ASP A 280 2.42 -22.76 -9.73
N THR A 281 2.15 -22.42 -8.47
CA THR A 281 3.02 -22.83 -7.36
C THR A 281 3.00 -24.33 -7.10
N ARG A 282 2.07 -25.10 -7.67
CA ARG A 282 2.02 -26.58 -7.57
C ARG A 282 3.12 -27.22 -8.42
N THR A 283 3.26 -26.75 -9.66
CA THR A 283 4.12 -27.33 -10.69
C THR A 283 5.42 -26.55 -10.90
N GLY A 284 5.45 -25.26 -10.55
CA GLY A 284 6.54 -24.35 -10.90
C GLY A 284 6.51 -23.92 -12.36
N GLU A 285 5.37 -24.08 -13.04
CA GLU A 285 5.20 -23.69 -14.44
C GLU A 285 4.69 -22.25 -14.56
N LEU A 286 5.11 -21.58 -15.64
CA LEU A 286 4.71 -20.22 -15.98
C LEU A 286 3.99 -20.23 -17.33
N GLU A 287 2.80 -19.66 -17.36
CA GLU A 287 2.02 -19.42 -18.57
C GLU A 287 1.80 -17.92 -18.81
N LEU A 288 1.77 -17.51 -20.08
CA LEU A 288 1.56 -16.10 -20.45
C LEU A 288 0.16 -15.91 -21.04
N VAL A 289 -0.52 -14.85 -20.61
CA VAL A 289 -1.82 -14.44 -21.13
C VAL A 289 -1.67 -13.11 -21.87
N ASP A 290 -2.10 -13.08 -23.13
CA ASP A 290 -2.19 -11.86 -23.93
C ASP A 290 -3.55 -11.17 -23.69
N LEU A 291 -3.51 -9.91 -23.26
CA LEU A 291 -4.70 -9.13 -22.93
C LEU A 291 -5.22 -8.33 -24.13
N GLY A 292 -4.42 -8.16 -25.19
CA GLY A 292 -4.71 -7.26 -26.31
C GLY A 292 -4.77 -5.77 -25.91
N THR A 293 -4.30 -5.42 -24.71
CA THR A 293 -4.21 -4.06 -24.19
C THR A 293 -3.07 -3.96 -23.19
N SER A 294 -2.42 -2.80 -23.12
CA SER A 294 -1.39 -2.58 -22.11
C SER A 294 -1.99 -2.33 -20.72
N TYR A 295 -1.20 -2.44 -19.67
CA TYR A 295 -1.59 -2.15 -18.28
C TYR A 295 -0.44 -1.48 -17.51
N SER A 296 -0.73 -0.95 -16.31
CA SER A 296 0.30 -0.48 -15.37
C SER A 296 0.51 -1.46 -14.21
N PHE A 297 1.62 -1.34 -13.48
CA PHE A 297 1.88 -2.14 -12.29
C PHE A 297 0.82 -2.02 -11.17
N ARG A 298 -0.04 -0.98 -11.20
CA ARG A 298 -1.16 -0.77 -10.25
C ARG A 298 -2.48 -1.42 -10.70
N SER A 299 -2.42 -2.23 -11.75
CA SER A 299 -3.62 -2.75 -12.42
C SER A 299 -3.93 -4.20 -12.06
N LEU A 300 -3.05 -4.87 -11.30
CA LEU A 300 -3.14 -6.29 -10.99
C LEU A 300 -3.87 -6.47 -9.67
N ALA A 301 -4.90 -7.31 -9.65
CA ALA A 301 -5.62 -7.70 -8.45
C ALA A 301 -6.12 -9.13 -8.55
N ARG A 302 -6.66 -9.64 -7.44
CA ARG A 302 -7.26 -10.97 -7.35
C ARG A 302 -8.74 -10.88 -7.01
N GLY A 303 -9.53 -11.74 -7.64
CA GLY A 303 -10.97 -11.85 -7.43
C GLY A 303 -11.30 -12.65 -6.17
N PRO A 304 -12.58 -12.70 -5.77
CA PRO A 304 -13.03 -13.38 -4.56
C PRO A 304 -12.81 -14.90 -4.56
N HIS A 305 -12.55 -15.51 -5.72
CA HIS A 305 -12.26 -16.93 -5.86
C HIS A 305 -10.85 -17.16 -6.43
N GLY A 306 -9.97 -16.17 -6.29
CA GLY A 306 -8.62 -16.23 -6.82
C GLY A 306 -8.52 -15.99 -8.33
N GLU A 307 -9.56 -15.50 -9.01
CA GLU A 307 -9.44 -15.09 -10.40
C GLU A 307 -8.34 -14.01 -10.56
N ALA A 308 -7.66 -13.99 -11.70
CA ALA A 308 -6.72 -12.91 -12.01
C ALA A 308 -7.49 -11.74 -12.64
N LEU A 309 -7.32 -10.52 -12.12
CA LEU A 309 -7.96 -9.31 -12.64
C LEU A 309 -6.88 -8.30 -13.06
N VAL A 310 -7.02 -7.79 -14.29
CA VAL A 310 -6.12 -6.77 -14.83
C VAL A 310 -6.92 -5.59 -15.37
N LEU A 311 -6.68 -4.39 -14.85
CA LEU A 311 -7.22 -3.15 -15.41
C LEU A 311 -6.40 -2.70 -16.63
N GLY A 312 -6.96 -2.87 -17.82
CA GLY A 312 -6.34 -2.47 -19.07
C GLY A 312 -6.35 -0.96 -19.31
N THR A 313 -5.43 -0.52 -20.16
CA THR A 313 -5.37 0.85 -20.71
C THR A 313 -6.53 1.15 -21.66
N ASP A 314 -7.23 0.12 -22.12
CA ASP A 314 -8.54 0.23 -22.78
C ASP A 314 -9.70 0.57 -21.81
N GLY A 315 -9.42 0.71 -20.52
CA GLY A 315 -10.37 1.15 -19.50
C GLY A 315 -11.26 0.04 -18.93
N ALA A 316 -11.01 -1.22 -19.30
CA ALA A 316 -11.76 -2.37 -18.82
C ALA A 316 -10.97 -3.23 -17.82
N ILE A 317 -11.67 -3.86 -16.89
CA ILE A 317 -11.14 -4.96 -16.09
C ILE A 317 -11.27 -6.25 -16.91
N HIS A 318 -10.14 -6.92 -17.12
CA HIS A 318 -10.06 -8.24 -17.75
C HIS A 318 -9.99 -9.29 -16.65
N VAL A 319 -11.00 -10.15 -16.58
CA VAL A 319 -11.06 -11.28 -15.64
C VAL A 319 -10.52 -12.51 -16.36
N ILE A 320 -9.52 -13.13 -15.76
CA ILE A 320 -8.77 -14.25 -16.30
C ILE A 320 -9.01 -15.45 -15.39
N ASP A 321 -9.43 -16.57 -15.97
CA ASP A 321 -9.42 -17.85 -15.28
C ASP A 321 -7.95 -18.30 -15.14
N PRO A 322 -7.41 -18.39 -13.92
CA PRO A 322 -6.01 -18.71 -13.73
C PRO A 322 -5.67 -20.15 -14.14
N GLU A 323 -6.61 -21.10 -14.09
CA GLU A 323 -6.35 -22.50 -14.42
C GLU A 323 -6.33 -22.75 -15.93
N SER A 324 -7.15 -22.03 -16.70
CA SER A 324 -7.18 -22.16 -18.16
C SER A 324 -6.36 -21.11 -18.91
N ALA A 325 -5.86 -20.09 -18.20
CA ALA A 325 -5.16 -18.94 -18.76
C ALA A 325 -5.98 -18.17 -19.83
N GLU A 326 -7.31 -18.17 -19.70
CA GLU A 326 -8.22 -17.51 -20.64
C GLU A 326 -8.88 -16.27 -20.02
N VAL A 327 -8.99 -15.19 -20.80
CA VAL A 327 -9.85 -14.05 -20.45
C VAL A 327 -11.31 -14.47 -20.57
N THR A 328 -11.99 -14.62 -19.44
CA THR A 328 -13.38 -15.11 -19.37
C THR A 328 -14.40 -13.98 -19.38
N LYS A 329 -14.00 -12.78 -18.95
CA LYS A 329 -14.90 -11.63 -18.86
C LYS A 329 -14.13 -10.31 -19.02
N ARG A 330 -14.80 -9.34 -19.64
CA ARG A 330 -14.36 -7.95 -19.76
C ARG A 330 -15.41 -7.03 -19.17
N ILE A 331 -15.02 -6.13 -18.27
CA ILE A 331 -15.92 -5.20 -17.58
C ILE A 331 -15.46 -3.77 -17.87
N GLU A 332 -16.23 -3.00 -18.62
CA GLU A 332 -15.92 -1.59 -18.91
C GLU A 332 -16.13 -0.73 -17.66
N VAL A 333 -15.14 0.07 -17.27
CA VAL A 333 -15.21 0.89 -16.05
C VAL A 333 -14.86 2.35 -16.30
N VAL A 334 -13.70 2.59 -16.92
CA VAL A 334 -13.18 3.94 -17.22
C VAL A 334 -12.95 4.09 -18.73
N GLY A 335 -12.66 5.31 -19.18
CA GLY A 335 -12.26 5.53 -20.57
C GLY A 335 -10.85 5.00 -20.86
N GLU A 336 -10.50 4.89 -22.15
CA GLU A 336 -9.13 4.61 -22.55
C GLU A 336 -8.15 5.62 -21.93
N TRP A 337 -7.01 5.13 -21.46
CA TRP A 337 -6.00 5.93 -20.80
C TRP A 337 -4.61 5.49 -21.23
N ARG A 338 -3.60 6.29 -20.87
CA ARG A 338 -2.20 5.98 -21.19
C ARG A 338 -1.36 6.09 -19.94
N GLU A 339 -0.54 5.08 -19.71
CA GLU A 339 0.40 5.09 -18.59
C GLU A 339 1.37 6.29 -18.73
N PRO A 340 1.45 7.15 -17.69
CA PRO A 340 2.37 8.27 -17.67
C PRO A 340 3.81 7.80 -17.45
N LEU A 341 4.76 8.50 -18.07
CA LEU A 341 6.20 8.22 -17.96
C LEU A 341 6.67 8.28 -16.50
N GLU A 342 6.27 9.34 -15.78
CA GLU A 342 6.56 9.47 -14.36
C GLU A 342 5.66 8.53 -13.55
N TRP A 343 6.27 7.54 -12.89
CA TRP A 343 5.57 6.50 -12.12
C TRP A 343 4.80 7.05 -10.90
N GLN A 344 5.08 8.28 -10.47
CA GLN A 344 4.37 8.97 -9.39
C GLN A 344 3.13 9.73 -9.87
N GLN A 345 2.96 9.96 -11.18
CA GLN A 345 1.75 10.63 -11.67
C GLN A 345 0.52 9.73 -11.49
N ALA A 346 -0.63 10.37 -11.26
CA ALA A 346 -1.89 9.67 -11.07
C ALA A 346 -2.29 8.89 -12.33
N ARG A 347 -2.68 7.64 -12.13
CA ARG A 347 -3.21 6.72 -13.16
C ARG A 347 -4.35 5.90 -12.55
N PRO A 348 -5.24 5.31 -13.36
CA PRO A 348 -6.21 4.35 -12.86
C PRO A 348 -5.52 3.22 -12.09
N THR A 349 -6.04 2.94 -10.90
CA THR A 349 -5.57 1.92 -9.96
C THR A 349 -6.73 0.98 -9.66
N LEU A 350 -6.46 -0.32 -9.64
CA LEU A 350 -7.44 -1.35 -9.27
C LEU A 350 -7.14 -1.84 -7.86
N TYR A 351 -8.17 -1.87 -7.01
CA TYR A 351 -8.15 -2.52 -5.70
C TYR A 351 -9.37 -3.41 -5.58
N VAL A 352 -9.23 -4.64 -5.09
CA VAL A 352 -10.35 -5.57 -4.91
C VAL A 352 -10.51 -5.91 -3.44
N ARG A 353 -11.77 -5.93 -2.99
CA ARG A 353 -12.16 -6.46 -1.68
C ARG A 353 -13.44 -7.25 -1.84
N ASP A 354 -13.40 -8.51 -1.39
CA ASP A 354 -14.46 -9.48 -1.59
C ASP A 354 -14.90 -9.49 -3.08
N ARG A 355 -16.16 -9.17 -3.34
CA ARG A 355 -16.80 -9.20 -4.66
C ARG A 355 -16.70 -7.87 -5.42
N THR A 356 -16.10 -6.85 -4.81
CA THR A 356 -16.11 -5.48 -5.33
C THR A 356 -14.73 -5.06 -5.80
N ALA A 357 -14.64 -4.68 -7.08
CA ALA A 357 -13.49 -3.99 -7.64
C ALA A 357 -13.70 -2.48 -7.53
N TYR A 358 -12.74 -1.80 -6.90
CA TYR A 358 -12.68 -0.36 -6.81
C TYR A 358 -11.65 0.18 -7.79
N VAL A 359 -12.06 1.13 -8.62
CA VAL A 359 -11.21 1.71 -9.67
C VAL A 359 -11.14 3.22 -9.51
N THR A 360 -9.92 3.76 -9.48
CA THR A 360 -9.71 5.21 -9.59
C THR A 360 -9.79 5.65 -11.06
N ASP A 361 -10.42 6.79 -11.33
CA ASP A 361 -10.34 7.52 -12.59
C ASP A 361 -9.81 8.93 -12.29
N PRO A 362 -8.48 9.13 -12.30
CA PRO A 362 -7.90 10.43 -12.00
C PRO A 362 -8.25 11.49 -13.05
N GLY A 363 -8.51 11.09 -14.30
CA GLY A 363 -8.82 11.98 -15.41
C GLY A 363 -10.19 12.65 -15.25
N SER A 364 -11.20 11.87 -14.86
CA SER A 364 -12.54 12.40 -14.55
C SER A 364 -12.71 12.82 -13.08
N ARG A 365 -11.74 12.48 -12.21
CA ARG A 365 -11.79 12.60 -10.74
C ARG A 365 -12.97 11.83 -10.15
N THR A 366 -13.07 10.56 -10.54
CA THR A 366 -14.15 9.67 -10.12
C THR A 366 -13.55 8.40 -9.51
N LEU A 367 -14.23 7.83 -8.53
CA LEU A 367 -14.00 6.49 -8.02
C LEU A 367 -15.20 5.64 -8.41
N HIS A 368 -14.96 4.41 -8.83
CA HIS A 368 -15.99 3.44 -9.21
C HIS A 368 -15.93 2.22 -8.29
N ALA A 369 -17.09 1.71 -7.88
CA ALA A 369 -17.24 0.42 -7.23
C ALA A 369 -18.01 -0.50 -8.18
N VAL A 370 -17.38 -1.59 -8.57
CA VAL A 370 -17.83 -2.52 -9.60
C VAL A 370 -18.06 -3.87 -8.97
N ASP A 371 -19.24 -4.43 -9.15
CA ASP A 371 -19.52 -5.82 -8.75
C ASP A 371 -18.92 -6.75 -9.81
N ILE A 372 -17.94 -7.57 -9.42
CA ILE A 372 -17.16 -8.39 -10.36
C ILE A 372 -18.04 -9.43 -11.05
N GLU A 373 -18.98 -10.04 -10.31
CA GLU A 373 -19.84 -11.13 -10.78
C GLU A 373 -20.84 -10.65 -11.84
N SER A 374 -21.58 -9.57 -11.58
CA SER A 374 -22.51 -8.96 -12.55
C SER A 374 -21.80 -8.12 -13.61
N GLY A 375 -20.63 -7.55 -13.28
CA GLY A 375 -19.91 -6.61 -14.14
C GLY A 375 -20.53 -5.21 -14.18
N GLU A 376 -21.38 -4.88 -13.19
CA GLU A 376 -22.06 -3.58 -13.13
C GLU A 376 -21.32 -2.62 -12.19
N VAL A 377 -21.19 -1.36 -12.61
CA VAL A 377 -20.82 -0.24 -11.73
C VAL A 377 -21.99 0.01 -10.78
N LYS A 378 -21.81 -0.30 -9.48
CA LYS A 378 -22.85 -0.14 -8.45
C LYS A 378 -22.90 1.27 -7.87
N THR A 379 -21.73 1.85 -7.67
CA THR A 379 -21.56 3.19 -7.09
C THR A 379 -20.44 3.91 -7.81
N GLU A 380 -20.60 5.21 -8.01
CA GLU A 380 -19.54 6.11 -8.39
C GLU A 380 -19.61 7.40 -7.55
N ALA A 381 -18.45 8.00 -7.27
CA ALA A 381 -18.38 9.29 -6.59
C ALA A 381 -17.22 10.13 -7.12
N ARG A 382 -17.44 11.44 -7.20
CA ARG A 382 -16.39 12.39 -7.57
C ARG A 382 -15.52 12.75 -6.38
N THR A 383 -14.23 12.88 -6.62
CA THR A 383 -13.26 13.41 -5.67
C THR A 383 -12.88 14.85 -6.01
N PRO A 384 -12.51 15.68 -5.01
CA PRO A 384 -12.03 17.05 -5.27
C PRO A 384 -10.75 17.08 -6.11
N ARG A 385 -9.84 16.13 -5.86
CA ARG A 385 -8.52 16.01 -6.49
C ARG A 385 -8.36 14.64 -7.16
N PRO A 386 -7.56 14.53 -8.25
CA PRO A 386 -7.25 13.25 -8.88
C PRO A 386 -6.61 12.30 -7.86
N THR A 387 -7.21 11.14 -7.66
CA THR A 387 -6.68 10.09 -6.79
C THR A 387 -5.55 9.34 -7.48
N ASN A 388 -4.66 8.71 -6.73
CA ASN A 388 -3.49 8.01 -7.26
C ASN A 388 -3.43 6.56 -6.76
N GLU A 389 -2.95 6.36 -5.53
CA GLU A 389 -3.00 5.04 -4.90
C GLU A 389 -4.39 4.77 -4.33
N LEU A 390 -4.75 3.50 -4.22
CA LEU A 390 -5.98 3.04 -3.60
C LEU A 390 -5.70 1.72 -2.88
N THR A 391 -6.08 1.65 -1.62
CA THR A 391 -6.12 0.42 -0.83
C THR A 391 -7.36 0.45 0.05
N GLY A 392 -7.64 -0.63 0.77
CA GLY A 392 -8.37 -0.52 2.00
C GLY A 392 -7.52 -0.91 3.21
N ALA A 393 -8.12 -0.83 4.39
CA ALA A 393 -7.51 -1.24 5.65
C ALA A 393 -7.50 -2.75 5.86
#